data_AF-A0AA36N2M6-F1
#
_entry.id   AF-A0AA36N2M6-F1
#
_cell.length_a   1.000
_cell.length_b   1.000
_cell.length_c   1.000
_cell.angle_alpha   90.00
_cell.angle_beta   90.00
_cell.angle_gamma   90.00
#
_symmetry.space_group_name_H-M   'P 1'
#
loop_
_entity.id
_entity.type
_entity.pdbx_description
1 polymer ?
#
loop_
_entity_poly.entity_id
_entity_poly.type
_entity_poly.pdbx_seq_one_letter_code
_entity_poly.pdbx_strand_id
1 'polypeptide(L)'
;MDIDLLNPDAKEERSKHKLKRMIQSPNSFFMDVKCPGCLQITTVFSHAQTVVLCGNCNVMLCQPTGGLARLTAPRLTRKAAPSGGKRIERDRTLRREGAGGQPAFILAADRHAKRAAVLVPGTQTPADCVTDLKALPLHIADPQGRAIGWVHRGMMRQACAIVRVVGSCLERFEKDGYEVQFIGHSLGAGVSAICGAVCRLGLEGVKLNKVRSLCYATPAVGNGSFGKFCEGHAITVINCEDVVPRLSIETARKLRDELVTRREAVRLFVSEDE
;
A
#
# COMPACT_ATOMS: atom_id res chain seq x y z
N MET A 1 -11.38 34.83 -11.67
CA MET A 1 -11.76 33.48 -12.14
C MET A 1 -11.43 32.53 -11.02
N ASP A 2 -12.44 31.89 -10.45
CA ASP A 2 -12.24 30.88 -9.42
C ASP A 2 -11.60 29.65 -10.05
N ILE A 3 -10.42 29.28 -9.55
CA ILE A 3 -9.66 28.13 -10.03
C ILE A 3 -10.15 26.91 -9.25
N ASP A 4 -10.74 25.93 -9.95
CA ASP A 4 -11.10 24.64 -9.35
C ASP A 4 -9.82 23.87 -9.00
N LEU A 5 -9.49 23.86 -7.70
CA LEU A 5 -8.30 23.20 -7.15
C LEU A 5 -8.45 21.68 -7.03
N LEU A 6 -9.69 21.17 -7.09
CA LEU A 6 -9.98 19.75 -6.91
C LEU A 6 -9.90 19.00 -8.24
N ASN A 7 -10.20 19.67 -9.36
CA ASN A 7 -10.19 19.05 -10.68
C ASN A 7 -9.57 19.95 -11.76
N PRO A 8 -8.25 20.24 -11.69
CA PRO A 8 -7.58 21.07 -12.68
C PRO A 8 -7.59 20.43 -14.07
N ASP A 9 -7.86 21.21 -15.12
CA ASP A 9 -7.91 20.69 -16.48
C ASP A 9 -6.55 20.13 -16.94
N ALA A 10 -6.57 18.87 -17.39
CA ALA A 10 -5.36 18.15 -17.74
C ALA A 10 -4.67 18.71 -18.99
N LYS A 11 -5.40 19.38 -19.90
CA LYS A 11 -4.78 20.01 -21.08
C LYS A 11 -4.03 21.28 -20.67
N GLU A 12 -4.64 22.11 -19.83
CA GLU A 12 -4.00 23.30 -19.29
C GLU A 12 -2.75 22.95 -18.46
N GLU A 13 -2.82 21.98 -17.56
CA GLU A 13 -1.67 21.56 -16.74
C GLU A 13 -0.50 20.99 -17.56
N ARG A 14 -0.78 20.34 -18.70
CA ARG A 14 0.26 19.84 -19.61
C ARG A 14 1.01 20.97 -20.32
N SER A 15 0.32 22.07 -20.63
CA SER A 15 0.91 23.25 -21.28
C SER A 15 1.80 24.06 -20.33
N LYS A 16 1.54 23.99 -19.02
CA LYS A 16 2.35 24.66 -18.00
C LYS A 16 3.71 23.98 -17.84
N HIS A 17 4.73 24.80 -17.59
CA HIS A 17 6.05 24.31 -17.19
C HIS A 17 5.93 23.45 -15.92
N LYS A 18 6.71 22.36 -15.81
CA LYS A 18 6.61 21.36 -14.71
C LYS A 18 6.61 21.94 -13.29
N LEU A 19 7.27 23.09 -13.07
CA LEU A 19 7.33 23.79 -11.78
C LEU A 19 6.12 24.70 -11.52
N LYS A 20 5.39 25.10 -12.57
CA LYS A 20 4.21 25.98 -12.54
C LYS A 20 2.89 25.19 -12.58
N ARG A 21 2.95 23.87 -12.52
CA ARG A 21 1.79 23.00 -12.39
C ARG A 21 1.23 23.08 -10.97
N MET A 22 -0.07 22.91 -10.84
CA MET A 22 -0.76 22.89 -9.54
C MET A 22 -0.19 21.77 -8.65
N ILE A 23 0.05 20.59 -9.25
CA ILE A 23 0.78 19.49 -8.62
C ILE A 23 2.05 19.27 -9.42
N GLN A 24 3.20 19.58 -8.81
CA GLN A 24 4.50 19.43 -9.46
C GLN A 24 4.77 17.96 -9.77
N SER A 25 4.87 17.65 -11.05
CA SER A 25 5.14 16.31 -11.57
C SER A 25 6.17 16.36 -12.69
N PRO A 26 7.08 15.38 -12.77
CA PRO A 26 8.06 15.33 -13.84
C PRO A 26 7.38 15.08 -15.20
N ASN A 27 7.96 15.61 -16.28
CA ASN A 27 7.50 15.34 -17.65
C ASN A 27 7.82 13.92 -18.13
N SER A 28 8.69 13.22 -17.42
CA SER A 28 9.07 11.84 -17.71
C SER A 28 8.05 10.86 -17.13
N PHE A 29 7.74 9.82 -17.90
CA PHE A 29 6.84 8.73 -17.51
C PHE A 29 7.50 7.36 -17.77
N PHE A 30 6.93 6.33 -17.15
CA PHE A 30 7.21 4.93 -17.48
C PHE A 30 6.16 4.40 -18.45
N MET A 31 6.55 3.51 -19.35
CA MET A 31 5.64 2.91 -20.32
C MET A 31 5.98 1.44 -20.57
N ASP A 32 4.98 0.64 -20.85
CA ASP A 32 5.16 -0.76 -21.20
C ASP A 32 5.43 -0.91 -22.70
N VAL A 33 6.54 -1.58 -23.02
CA VAL A 33 6.98 -1.87 -24.40
C VAL A 33 6.92 -3.36 -24.62
N LYS A 34 6.20 -3.78 -25.66
CA LYS A 34 6.15 -5.18 -26.06
C LYS A 34 7.37 -5.52 -26.91
N CYS A 35 8.12 -6.53 -26.52
CA CYS A 35 9.23 -7.00 -27.34
C CYS A 35 8.72 -7.62 -28.65
N PRO A 36 9.28 -7.26 -29.83
CA PRO A 36 8.89 -7.86 -31.10
C PRO A 36 9.38 -9.31 -31.25
N GLY A 37 10.46 -9.71 -30.56
CA GLY A 37 11.03 -11.05 -30.67
C GLY A 37 10.31 -12.11 -29.82
N CYS A 38 10.04 -11.81 -28.55
CA CYS A 38 9.50 -12.81 -27.61
C CYS A 38 8.19 -12.39 -26.93
N LEU A 39 7.54 -11.32 -27.40
CA LEU A 39 6.25 -10.79 -26.92
C LEU A 39 6.19 -10.40 -25.42
N GLN A 40 7.30 -10.53 -24.70
CA GLN A 40 7.44 -10.15 -23.29
C GLN A 40 7.30 -8.63 -23.16
N ILE A 41 6.53 -8.20 -22.16
CA ILE A 41 6.24 -6.79 -21.87
C ILE A 41 7.24 -6.29 -20.84
N THR A 42 8.04 -5.29 -21.21
CA THR A 42 9.02 -4.65 -20.32
C THR A 42 8.65 -3.19 -20.09
N THR A 43 8.67 -2.75 -18.83
CA THR A 43 8.48 -1.34 -18.50
C THR A 43 9.76 -0.55 -18.76
N VAL A 44 9.67 0.47 -19.61
CA VAL A 44 10.77 1.33 -20.07
C VAL A 44 10.54 2.76 -19.60
N PHE A 45 11.60 3.43 -19.18
CA PHE A 45 11.56 4.86 -18.84
C PHE A 45 11.62 5.73 -20.10
N SER A 46 10.72 6.72 -20.20
CA SER A 46 10.61 7.61 -21.38
C SER A 46 11.88 8.39 -21.71
N HIS A 47 12.75 8.67 -20.75
CA HIS A 47 14.01 9.40 -20.95
C HIS A 47 15.21 8.53 -20.58
N ALA A 48 15.19 7.25 -20.98
CA ALA A 48 16.29 6.33 -20.73
C ALA A 48 17.61 6.91 -21.30
N GLN A 49 18.66 6.92 -20.46
CA GLN A 49 20.01 7.38 -20.83
C GLN A 49 20.85 6.27 -21.46
N THR A 50 20.44 5.02 -21.30
CA THR A 50 21.10 3.83 -21.84
C THR A 50 20.17 3.09 -22.78
N VAL A 51 20.74 2.28 -23.67
CA VAL A 51 19.98 1.36 -24.52
C VAL A 51 19.28 0.33 -23.62
N VAL A 52 17.98 0.13 -23.81
CA VAL A 52 17.20 -0.84 -23.04
C VAL A 52 16.97 -2.08 -23.89
N LEU A 53 17.40 -3.23 -23.38
CA LEU A 53 17.25 -4.54 -24.03
C LEU A 53 16.10 -5.33 -23.37
N CYS A 54 15.48 -6.21 -24.13
CA CYS A 54 14.51 -7.17 -23.60
C CYS A 54 15.21 -8.20 -22.70
N GLY A 55 14.65 -8.45 -21.51
CA GLY A 55 15.27 -9.38 -20.54
C GLY A 55 15.25 -10.86 -20.97
N ASN A 56 14.44 -11.24 -21.96
CA ASN A 56 14.32 -12.63 -22.41
C ASN A 56 15.07 -12.93 -23.71
N CYS A 57 15.09 -12.01 -24.68
CA CYS A 57 15.72 -12.24 -25.99
C CYS A 57 16.79 -11.20 -26.37
N ASN A 58 17.16 -10.30 -25.44
CA ASN A 58 18.17 -9.25 -25.63
C ASN A 58 17.94 -8.30 -26.82
N VAL A 59 16.76 -8.33 -27.45
CA VAL A 59 16.40 -7.40 -28.52
C VAL A 59 16.30 -5.98 -27.97
N MET A 60 16.83 -5.01 -28.71
CA MET A 60 16.78 -3.59 -28.36
C MET A 60 15.35 -3.06 -28.38
N LEU A 61 14.88 -2.55 -27.23
CA LEU A 61 13.56 -1.97 -27.05
C LEU A 61 13.56 -0.45 -27.23
N CYS A 62 14.60 0.26 -26.76
CA CYS A 62 14.75 1.70 -26.98
C CYS A 62 16.20 2.18 -26.98
N GLN A 63 16.44 3.33 -27.62
CA GLN A 63 17.73 4.00 -27.73
C GLN A 63 17.69 5.42 -27.12
N PRO A 64 18.72 5.86 -26.38
CA PRO A 64 18.80 7.21 -25.83
C PRO A 64 19.00 8.26 -26.92
N THR A 65 18.41 9.44 -26.75
CA THR A 65 18.48 10.58 -27.69
C THR A 65 18.84 11.91 -27.00
N GLY A 66 19.21 11.87 -25.71
CA GLY A 66 19.37 13.07 -24.87
C GLY A 66 18.06 13.66 -24.34
N GLY A 67 16.91 13.19 -24.85
CA GLY A 67 15.56 13.56 -24.39
C GLY A 67 14.67 12.32 -24.30
N LEU A 68 13.53 12.35 -25.00
CA LEU A 68 12.64 11.19 -25.10
C LEU A 68 13.32 10.06 -25.88
N ALA A 69 13.51 8.92 -25.23
CA ALA A 69 14.11 7.72 -25.81
C ALA A 69 13.32 7.24 -27.02
N ARG A 70 14.03 6.88 -28.09
CA ARG A 70 13.45 6.38 -29.32
C ARG A 70 13.14 4.89 -29.17
N LEU A 71 11.89 4.50 -29.34
CA LEU A 71 11.48 3.09 -29.29
C LEU A 71 11.78 2.40 -30.62
N THR A 72 12.29 1.17 -30.55
CA THR A 72 12.48 0.29 -31.73
C THR A 72 11.25 -0.59 -31.96
N ALA A 73 10.35 -0.67 -30.97
CA ALA A 73 9.21 -1.57 -30.94
C ALA A 73 7.87 -0.83 -30.73
N PRO A 74 6.73 -1.39 -31.17
CA PRO A 74 5.43 -0.74 -31.04
C PRO A 74 5.03 -0.58 -29.56
N ARG A 75 4.52 0.62 -29.24
CA ARG A 75 3.97 0.95 -27.92
C ARG A 75 2.63 0.26 -27.74
N LEU A 76 2.45 -0.48 -26.64
CA LEU A 76 1.11 -0.87 -26.21
C LEU A 76 0.50 0.28 -25.41
N THR A 77 -0.55 0.92 -25.94
CA THR A 77 -1.32 1.89 -25.16
C THR A 77 -2.24 1.15 -24.20
N ARG A 78 -1.80 0.93 -22.96
CA ARG A 78 -2.73 0.74 -21.85
C ARG A 78 -3.11 2.11 -21.29
N LYS A 79 -4.42 2.31 -21.04
CA LYS A 79 -4.96 3.43 -20.24
C LYS A 79 -4.15 3.55 -18.95
N ALA A 80 -3.91 4.81 -18.55
CA ALA A 80 -3.15 5.28 -17.39
C ALA A 80 -2.74 4.19 -16.39
N ALA A 81 -1.45 3.85 -16.37
CA ALA A 81 -0.86 3.25 -15.20
C ALA A 81 -1.02 4.25 -14.03
N PRO A 82 -1.49 3.82 -12.84
CA PRO A 82 -1.43 4.66 -11.67
C PRO A 82 0.04 5.05 -11.47
N SER A 83 0.26 6.27 -11.01
CA SER A 83 1.55 6.88 -10.69
C SER A 83 2.35 6.05 -9.67
N GLY A 84 2.90 4.92 -10.12
CA GLY A 84 3.87 4.10 -9.41
C GLY A 84 5.26 4.46 -9.90
N GLY A 85 5.75 5.63 -9.45
CA GLY A 85 7.11 6.06 -9.70
C GLY A 85 8.08 5.10 -9.01
N LYS A 86 8.67 4.17 -9.78
CA LYS A 86 9.89 3.48 -9.36
C LYS A 86 11.10 4.40 -9.58
N ARG A 87 11.98 4.38 -8.57
CA ARG A 87 13.41 4.77 -8.54
C ARG A 87 13.73 6.06 -7.77
N ILE A 88 14.03 5.86 -6.48
CA ILE A 88 15.10 6.59 -5.80
C ILE A 88 16.13 5.54 -5.40
N GLU A 89 17.20 5.43 -6.19
CA GLU A 89 18.43 4.77 -5.74
C GLU A 89 19.22 5.79 -4.92
N ARG A 90 19.25 5.53 -3.61
CA ARG A 90 20.34 5.78 -2.64
C ARG A 90 19.75 5.82 -1.22
N ASP A 91 19.03 4.77 -0.88
CA ASP A 91 19.03 4.26 0.49
C ASP A 91 18.80 2.76 0.41
N ARG A 92 19.23 1.99 1.40
CA ARG A 92 19.17 0.51 1.36
C ARG A 92 17.72 0.01 1.49
N THR A 93 16.87 0.28 0.50
CA THR A 93 15.50 -0.23 0.42
C THR A 93 15.52 -1.66 -0.12
N LEU A 94 15.40 -2.64 0.75
CA LEU A 94 15.17 -4.03 0.35
C LEU A 94 13.69 -4.17 -0.02
N ARG A 95 13.39 -4.21 -1.32
CA ARG A 95 12.07 -4.57 -1.85
C ARG A 95 12.10 -6.06 -2.19
N ARG A 96 11.48 -6.90 -1.35
CA ARG A 96 11.34 -8.33 -1.63
C ARG A 96 9.96 -8.57 -2.23
N GLU A 97 9.89 -8.73 -3.56
CA GLU A 97 8.70 -9.28 -4.21
C GLU A 97 8.77 -10.81 -4.04
N GLY A 98 7.98 -11.34 -3.11
CA GLY A 98 7.94 -12.78 -2.85
C GLY A 98 7.03 -13.49 -3.86
N ALA A 99 7.52 -14.58 -4.45
CA ALA A 99 6.68 -15.55 -5.13
C ALA A 99 5.77 -16.25 -4.09
N GLY A 100 4.45 -16.29 -4.35
CA GLY A 100 3.49 -17.13 -3.61
C GLY A 100 3.32 -16.80 -2.11
N GLY A 101 2.38 -15.91 -1.79
CA GLY A 101 1.80 -15.80 -0.44
C GLY A 101 2.63 -15.09 0.63
N GLN A 102 3.73 -14.41 0.27
CA GLN A 102 4.42 -13.50 1.19
C GLN A 102 3.94 -12.06 0.97
N PRO A 103 3.60 -11.31 2.05
CA PRO A 103 3.12 -9.95 1.90
C PRO A 103 4.21 -9.05 1.34
N ALA A 104 3.84 -8.23 0.35
CA ALA A 104 4.73 -7.17 -0.12
C ALA A 104 4.94 -6.15 1.01
N PHE A 105 6.19 -5.85 1.31
CA PHE A 105 6.56 -4.75 2.20
C PHE A 105 7.86 -4.11 1.70
N ILE A 106 8.13 -2.89 2.14
CA ILE A 106 9.38 -2.19 1.88
C ILE A 106 9.99 -1.82 3.23
N LEU A 107 11.22 -2.22 3.48
CA LEU A 107 12.00 -1.73 4.62
C LEU A 107 12.89 -0.60 4.15
N ALA A 108 12.76 0.57 4.77
CA ALA A 108 13.58 1.76 4.53
C ALA A 108 14.16 2.26 5.86
N ALA A 109 15.33 2.89 5.83
CA ALA A 109 15.93 3.46 7.04
C ALA A 109 16.63 4.78 6.72
N ASP A 110 16.18 5.86 7.34
CA ASP A 110 16.80 7.18 7.28
C ASP A 110 17.82 7.30 8.41
N ARG A 111 19.10 7.39 8.03
CA ARG A 111 20.23 7.50 8.97
C ARG A 111 20.32 8.85 9.63
N HIS A 112 19.87 9.91 8.97
CA HIS A 112 19.96 11.29 9.48
C HIS A 112 18.88 11.54 10.52
N ALA A 113 17.64 11.16 10.21
CA ALA A 113 16.53 11.25 11.15
C ALA A 113 16.52 10.14 12.20
N LYS A 114 17.38 9.12 12.06
CA LYS A 114 17.43 7.91 12.92
C LYS A 114 16.06 7.22 12.97
N ARG A 115 15.48 6.95 11.80
CA ARG A 115 14.17 6.28 11.65
C ARG A 115 14.26 5.08 10.74
N ALA A 116 13.67 3.96 11.14
CA ALA A 116 13.50 2.78 10.30
C ALA A 116 12.01 2.58 10.05
N ALA A 117 11.59 2.50 8.80
CA ALA A 117 10.21 2.37 8.40
C ALA A 117 9.97 1.07 7.64
N VAL A 118 8.95 0.32 8.06
CA VAL A 118 8.37 -0.80 7.32
C VAL A 118 7.09 -0.30 6.67
N LEU A 119 7.12 -0.15 5.35
CA LEU A 119 5.99 0.26 4.54
C LEU A 119 5.21 -0.97 4.11
N VAL A 120 3.94 -1.05 4.53
CA VAL A 120 3.00 -2.10 4.18
C VAL A 120 2.01 -1.53 3.15
N PRO A 121 2.23 -1.76 1.85
CA PRO A 121 1.28 -1.35 0.82
C PRO A 121 -0.09 -2.00 1.07
N GLY A 122 -1.15 -1.28 0.69
CA GLY A 122 -2.50 -1.85 0.66
C GLY A 122 -2.60 -3.04 -0.29
N THR A 123 -3.63 -3.85 -0.10
CA THR A 123 -3.87 -5.04 -0.91
C THR A 123 -3.97 -4.74 -2.39
N GLN A 124 -3.18 -5.47 -3.19
CA GLN A 124 -3.22 -5.37 -4.66
C GLN A 124 -3.79 -6.63 -5.33
N THR A 125 -4.07 -7.70 -4.57
CA THR A 125 -4.58 -8.96 -5.12
C THR A 125 -6.01 -9.26 -4.63
N PRO A 126 -6.90 -9.78 -5.48
CA PRO A 126 -8.26 -10.16 -5.07
C PRO A 126 -8.31 -11.24 -3.98
N ALA A 127 -7.30 -12.12 -3.91
CA ALA A 127 -7.23 -13.21 -2.93
C ALA A 127 -6.99 -12.70 -1.50
N ASP A 128 -6.15 -11.67 -1.35
CA ASP A 128 -5.93 -10.97 -0.10
C ASP A 128 -7.24 -10.28 0.33
N CYS A 129 -7.93 -9.57 -0.57
CA CYS A 129 -9.22 -8.95 -0.28
C CYS A 129 -10.26 -9.95 0.24
N VAL A 130 -10.36 -11.15 -0.34
CA VAL A 130 -11.30 -12.19 0.08
C VAL A 130 -10.93 -12.78 1.45
N THR A 131 -9.64 -12.95 1.71
CA THR A 131 -9.16 -13.46 3.00
C THR A 131 -9.43 -12.46 4.13
N ASP A 132 -9.39 -11.17 3.81
CA ASP A 132 -9.73 -10.08 4.74
C ASP A 132 -11.23 -9.77 4.83
N LEU A 133 -12.02 -10.11 3.80
CA LEU A 133 -13.48 -10.00 3.88
C LEU A 133 -14.10 -11.02 4.84
N LYS A 134 -13.43 -12.17 5.05
CA LYS A 134 -13.93 -13.24 5.91
C LYS A 134 -13.94 -12.87 7.39
N ALA A 135 -13.29 -11.76 7.79
CA ALA A 135 -13.43 -11.11 9.09
C ALA A 135 -13.37 -12.04 10.32
N LEU A 136 -12.59 -13.13 10.21
CA LEU A 136 -12.51 -14.13 11.26
C LEU A 136 -11.78 -13.53 12.46
N PRO A 137 -12.38 -13.53 13.66
CA PRO A 137 -11.75 -12.98 14.85
C PRO A 137 -10.68 -13.94 15.38
N LEU A 138 -9.57 -13.37 15.86
CA LEU A 138 -8.50 -14.08 16.54
C LEU A 138 -8.22 -13.36 17.86
N HIS A 139 -8.20 -14.10 18.96
CA HIS A 139 -7.88 -13.55 20.27
C HIS A 139 -6.37 -13.39 20.43
N ILE A 140 -5.94 -12.23 20.90
CA ILE A 140 -4.54 -11.92 21.22
C ILE A 140 -4.38 -11.72 22.72
N ALA A 141 -3.31 -12.28 23.26
CA ALA A 141 -2.90 -12.14 24.65
C ALA A 141 -1.43 -11.76 24.71
N ASP A 142 -0.98 -11.19 25.82
CA ASP A 142 0.44 -11.00 26.09
C ASP A 142 1.13 -12.37 26.39
N PRO A 143 2.48 -12.43 26.39
CA PRO A 143 3.20 -13.65 26.75
C PRO A 143 2.92 -14.15 28.18
N GLN A 144 2.34 -13.32 29.04
CA GLN A 144 1.93 -13.65 30.41
C GLN A 144 0.47 -14.17 30.48
N GLY A 145 -0.22 -14.30 29.34
CA GLY A 145 -1.59 -14.82 29.25
C GLY A 145 -2.70 -13.78 29.48
N ARG A 146 -2.36 -12.49 29.62
CA ARG A 146 -3.34 -11.42 29.75
C ARG A 146 -4.01 -11.14 28.41
N ALA A 147 -5.33 -11.22 28.37
CA ALA A 147 -6.11 -10.87 27.19
C ALA A 147 -5.92 -9.40 26.80
N ILE A 148 -5.51 -9.16 25.54
CA ILE A 148 -5.41 -7.82 24.95
C ILE A 148 -6.69 -7.48 24.20
N GLY A 149 -7.23 -8.43 23.43
CA GLY A 149 -8.46 -8.24 22.68
C GLY A 149 -8.60 -9.19 21.50
N TRP A 150 -9.47 -8.80 20.57
CA TRP A 150 -9.74 -9.55 19.34
C TRP A 150 -9.25 -8.75 18.13
N VAL A 151 -8.59 -9.43 17.21
CA VAL A 151 -8.06 -8.86 15.95
C VAL A 151 -8.49 -9.69 14.75
N HIS A 152 -8.45 -9.08 13.58
CA HIS A 152 -8.70 -9.77 12.33
C HIS A 152 -7.63 -10.83 12.03
N ARG A 153 -8.01 -12.10 11.90
CA ARG A 153 -7.09 -13.25 11.72
C ARG A 153 -6.22 -13.15 10.46
N GLY A 154 -6.77 -12.67 9.34
CA GLY A 154 -6.05 -12.46 8.06
C GLY A 154 -4.92 -11.45 8.21
N MET A 155 -5.27 -10.19 8.52
CA MET A 155 -4.30 -9.15 8.90
C MET A 155 -3.27 -9.58 9.97
N MET A 156 -3.65 -10.32 11.02
CA MET A 156 -2.69 -10.83 12.02
C MET A 156 -1.70 -11.82 11.42
N ARG A 157 -2.15 -12.76 10.58
CA ARG A 157 -1.26 -13.69 9.88
C ARG A 157 -0.26 -12.94 9.00
N GLN A 158 -0.72 -11.89 8.33
CA GLN A 158 0.14 -11.04 7.50
C GLN A 158 1.16 -10.28 8.34
N ALA A 159 0.72 -9.70 9.46
CA ALA A 159 1.60 -8.98 10.38
C ALA A 159 2.69 -9.88 10.95
N CYS A 160 2.34 -11.08 11.45
CA CYS A 160 3.31 -12.07 11.91
C CYS A 160 4.30 -12.46 10.81
N ALA A 161 3.84 -12.65 9.56
CA ALA A 161 4.72 -12.98 8.44
C ALA A 161 5.74 -11.86 8.15
N ILE A 162 5.31 -10.59 8.21
CA ILE A 162 6.22 -9.44 8.05
C ILE A 162 7.23 -9.42 9.20
N VAL A 163 6.76 -9.44 10.46
CA VAL A 163 7.62 -9.35 11.65
C VAL A 163 8.64 -10.48 11.70
N ARG A 164 8.29 -11.71 11.32
CA ARG A 164 9.24 -12.83 11.23
C ARG A 164 10.39 -12.56 10.26
N VAL A 165 10.14 -11.84 9.16
CA VAL A 165 11.16 -11.55 8.15
C VAL A 165 12.01 -10.34 8.55
N VAL A 166 11.40 -9.27 9.05
CA VAL A 166 12.11 -8.02 9.36
C VAL A 166 12.60 -7.91 10.80
N GLY A 167 12.14 -8.80 11.68
CA GLY A 167 12.30 -8.72 13.13
C GLY A 167 13.72 -8.46 13.59
N SER A 168 14.66 -9.30 13.15
CA SER A 168 16.08 -9.19 13.50
C SER A 168 16.70 -7.86 13.04
N CYS A 169 16.26 -7.33 11.89
CA CYS A 169 16.69 -6.01 11.42
C CYS A 169 16.14 -4.90 12.32
N LEU A 170 14.86 -4.99 12.72
CA LEU A 170 14.24 -3.98 13.57
C LEU A 170 14.85 -3.91 14.96
N GLU A 171 15.17 -5.05 15.57
CA GLU A 171 15.89 -5.09 16.85
C GLU A 171 17.28 -4.47 16.74
N ARG A 172 17.96 -4.68 15.61
CA ARG A 172 19.25 -4.05 15.36
C ARG A 172 19.12 -2.53 15.21
N PHE A 173 18.12 -2.07 14.46
CA PHE A 173 17.85 -0.64 14.31
C PHE A 173 17.52 0.02 15.66
N GLU A 174 16.70 -0.60 16.50
CA GLU A 174 16.40 -0.07 17.83
C GLU A 174 17.67 -0.01 18.71
N LYS A 175 18.52 -1.06 18.70
CA LYS A 175 19.82 -1.05 19.39
C LYS A 175 20.75 0.06 18.90
N ASP A 176 20.73 0.36 17.61
CA ASP A 176 21.51 1.43 16.98
C ASP A 176 20.84 2.83 17.15
N GLY A 177 19.79 2.91 17.96
CA GLY A 177 19.12 4.14 18.39
C GLY A 177 18.04 4.67 17.44
N TYR A 178 17.55 3.85 16.50
CA TYR A 178 16.51 4.26 15.56
C TYR A 178 15.10 4.12 16.17
N GLU A 179 14.21 5.03 15.78
CA GLU A 179 12.77 4.86 15.99
C GLU A 179 12.20 3.94 14.90
N VAL A 180 11.52 2.86 15.29
CA VAL A 180 10.92 1.91 14.35
C VAL A 180 9.48 2.31 14.06
N GLN A 181 9.15 2.40 12.77
CA GLN A 181 7.85 2.83 12.28
C GLN A 181 7.23 1.78 11.35
N PHE A 182 5.95 1.47 11.55
CA PHE A 182 5.15 0.70 10.60
C PHE A 182 4.19 1.65 9.89
N ILE A 183 4.27 1.72 8.57
CA ILE A 183 3.49 2.70 7.79
C ILE A 183 2.64 1.93 6.80
N GLY A 184 1.33 2.17 6.79
CA GLY A 184 0.45 1.47 5.86
C GLY A 184 -0.76 2.30 5.44
N HIS A 185 -1.36 1.89 4.33
CA HIS A 185 -2.57 2.48 3.76
C HIS A 185 -3.65 1.42 3.58
N SER A 186 -4.93 1.77 3.82
CA SER A 186 -6.08 0.88 3.68
C SER A 186 -5.87 -0.40 4.49
N LEU A 187 -5.99 -1.60 3.90
CA LEU A 187 -5.70 -2.84 4.61
C LEU A 187 -4.28 -2.86 5.20
N GLY A 188 -3.28 -2.38 4.46
CA GLY A 188 -1.90 -2.34 4.93
C GLY A 188 -1.73 -1.48 6.19
N ALA A 189 -2.63 -0.52 6.41
CA ALA A 189 -2.67 0.27 7.64
C ALA A 189 -3.14 -0.57 8.84
N GLY A 190 -4.14 -1.43 8.64
CA GLY A 190 -4.58 -2.38 9.67
C GLY A 190 -3.49 -3.39 10.03
N VAL A 191 -2.82 -3.93 9.02
CA VAL A 191 -1.65 -4.80 9.19
C VAL A 191 -0.52 -4.07 9.93
N SER A 192 -0.25 -2.80 9.59
CA SER A 192 0.77 -1.97 10.26
C SER A 192 0.46 -1.70 11.74
N ALA A 193 -0.81 -1.51 12.07
CA ALA A 193 -1.24 -1.39 13.47
C ALA A 193 -0.98 -2.68 14.25
N ILE A 194 -1.29 -3.84 13.66
CA ILE A 194 -1.04 -5.15 14.26
C ILE A 194 0.46 -5.46 14.34
N CYS A 195 1.27 -5.16 13.32
CA CYS A 195 2.73 -5.32 13.38
C CYS A 195 3.31 -4.58 14.60
N GLY A 196 2.88 -3.34 14.83
CA GLY A 196 3.28 -2.58 16.00
C GLY A 196 2.88 -3.26 17.31
N ALA A 197 1.68 -3.84 17.37
CA ALA A 197 1.22 -4.59 18.52
C ALA A 197 2.02 -5.88 18.77
N VAL A 198 2.28 -6.66 17.72
CA VAL A 198 3.09 -7.89 17.76
C VAL A 198 4.49 -7.59 18.30
N CYS A 199 5.14 -6.53 17.80
CA CYS A 199 6.47 -6.13 18.25
C CYS A 199 6.48 -5.59 19.68
N ARG A 200 5.43 -4.90 20.14
CA ARG A 200 5.35 -4.42 21.53
C ARG A 200 5.07 -5.55 22.52
N LEU A 201 4.25 -6.52 22.11
CA LEU A 201 3.90 -7.69 22.93
C LEU A 201 4.98 -8.78 22.91
N GLY A 202 5.86 -8.81 21.90
CA GLY A 202 6.90 -9.84 21.79
C GLY A 202 6.41 -11.17 21.22
N LEU A 203 5.30 -11.19 20.47
CA LEU A 203 4.60 -12.43 20.06
C LEU A 203 5.34 -13.26 18.99
N GLU A 204 6.41 -12.73 18.41
CA GLU A 204 7.25 -13.42 17.40
C GLU A 204 8.74 -13.39 17.79
N GLY A 205 9.02 -13.37 19.10
CA GLY A 205 10.38 -13.31 19.63
C GLY A 205 11.07 -11.94 19.48
N VAL A 206 10.38 -10.97 18.89
CA VAL A 206 10.86 -9.61 18.65
C VAL A 206 10.12 -8.67 19.59
N LYS A 207 10.84 -8.10 20.56
CA LYS A 207 10.27 -7.11 21.49
C LYS A 207 10.93 -5.74 21.28
N LEU A 208 10.13 -4.78 20.83
CA LEU A 208 10.56 -3.41 20.59
C LEU A 208 9.85 -2.46 21.56
N ASN A 209 10.59 -1.47 22.08
CA ASN A 209 10.08 -0.47 23.02
C ASN A 209 9.63 0.82 22.30
N LYS A 210 10.36 1.23 21.25
CA LYS A 210 10.12 2.46 20.49
C LYS A 210 9.52 2.14 19.13
N VAL A 211 8.23 1.80 19.15
CA VAL A 211 7.46 1.52 17.93
C VAL A 211 6.35 2.55 17.74
N ARG A 212 6.21 3.03 16.51
CA ARG A 212 5.09 3.84 16.06
C ARG A 212 4.44 3.22 14.83
N SER A 213 3.13 3.25 14.72
CA SER A 213 2.41 2.87 13.50
C SER A 213 1.72 4.09 12.91
N LEU A 214 1.91 4.37 11.62
CA LEU A 214 1.23 5.43 10.87
C LEU A 214 0.26 4.78 9.89
N CYS A 215 -1.02 4.91 10.18
CA CYS A 215 -2.06 4.11 9.58
C CYS A 215 -3.04 5.01 8.80
N TYR A 216 -2.96 5.02 7.48
CA TYR A 216 -3.81 5.85 6.62
C TYR A 216 -5.02 5.05 6.12
N ALA A 217 -6.22 5.65 6.15
CA ALA A 217 -7.44 5.00 5.64
C ALA A 217 -7.71 3.62 6.29
N THR A 218 -7.50 3.50 7.60
CA THR A 218 -7.43 2.18 8.26
C THR A 218 -8.83 1.58 8.46
N PRO A 219 -9.10 0.34 8.01
CA PRO A 219 -10.36 -0.34 8.29
C PRO A 219 -10.46 -0.78 9.75
N ALA A 220 -11.61 -1.30 10.17
CA ALA A 220 -11.75 -1.89 11.50
C ALA A 220 -10.84 -3.12 11.67
N VAL A 221 -9.84 -3.03 12.56
CA VAL A 221 -8.80 -4.05 12.74
C VAL A 221 -9.13 -5.06 13.85
N GLY A 222 -9.83 -4.60 14.89
CA GLY A 222 -10.11 -5.36 16.10
C GLY A 222 -11.17 -4.72 16.97
N ASN A 223 -11.37 -5.27 18.17
CA ASN A 223 -12.34 -4.75 19.13
C ASN A 223 -11.83 -3.52 19.90
N GLY A 224 -12.71 -2.86 20.67
CA GLY A 224 -12.34 -1.66 21.45
C GLY A 224 -11.20 -1.88 22.44
N SER A 225 -11.07 -3.09 23.02
CA SER A 225 -9.96 -3.46 23.90
C SER A 225 -8.60 -3.38 23.17
N PHE A 226 -8.55 -3.94 21.96
CA PHE A 226 -7.37 -3.84 21.11
C PHE A 226 -7.12 -2.40 20.63
N GLY A 227 -8.19 -1.64 20.34
CA GLY A 227 -8.10 -0.22 20.01
C GLY A 227 -7.39 0.59 21.09
N LYS A 228 -7.79 0.43 22.36
CA LYS A 228 -7.14 1.06 23.52
C LYS A 228 -5.67 0.68 23.65
N PHE A 229 -5.33 -0.57 23.39
CA PHE A 229 -3.92 -1.00 23.36
C PHE A 229 -3.14 -0.29 22.25
N CYS A 230 -3.75 -0.10 21.08
CA CYS A 230 -3.12 0.54 19.93
C CYS A 230 -2.88 2.05 20.12
N GLU A 231 -3.60 2.74 21.02
CA GLU A 231 -3.34 4.16 21.34
C GLU A 231 -1.89 4.41 21.77
N GLY A 232 -1.22 3.40 22.34
CA GLY A 232 0.17 3.48 22.77
C GLY A 232 1.21 3.55 21.64
N HIS A 233 0.83 3.27 20.38
CA HIS A 233 1.76 3.27 19.25
C HIS A 233 1.17 3.70 17.91
N ALA A 234 -0.12 3.52 17.67
CA ALA A 234 -0.76 3.75 16.39
C ALA A 234 -1.35 5.16 16.29
N ILE A 235 -1.00 5.84 15.21
CA ILE A 235 -1.61 7.09 14.76
C ILE A 235 -2.40 6.76 13.49
N THR A 236 -3.71 6.91 13.56
CA THR A 236 -4.61 6.63 12.44
C THR A 236 -5.06 7.92 11.80
N VAL A 237 -4.84 8.07 10.50
CA VAL A 237 -5.27 9.22 9.69
C VAL A 237 -6.43 8.79 8.82
N ILE A 238 -7.57 9.45 8.99
CA ILE A 238 -8.82 9.17 8.28
C ILE A 238 -9.24 10.44 7.54
N ASN A 239 -9.50 10.33 6.24
CA ASN A 239 -10.21 11.37 5.52
C ASN A 239 -11.71 11.27 5.86
N CYS A 240 -12.39 12.38 6.17
CA CYS A 240 -13.78 12.36 6.66
C CYS A 240 -14.78 11.68 5.70
N GLU A 241 -14.50 11.74 4.40
CA GLU A 241 -15.30 11.10 3.34
C GLU A 241 -14.92 9.64 3.05
N ASP A 242 -13.91 9.12 3.74
CA ASP A 242 -13.41 7.77 3.52
C ASP A 242 -14.40 6.71 4.02
N VAL A 243 -14.74 5.80 3.13
CA VAL A 243 -15.62 4.65 3.41
C VAL A 243 -14.85 3.50 4.06
N VAL A 244 -13.52 3.42 3.90
CA VAL A 244 -12.71 2.29 4.37
C VAL A 244 -12.70 2.15 5.90
N PRO A 245 -12.56 3.24 6.69
CA PRO A 245 -12.71 3.15 8.14
C PRO A 245 -14.14 2.82 8.59
N ARG A 246 -15.12 3.05 7.72
CA ARG A 246 -16.52 2.67 7.93
C ARG A 246 -16.77 1.20 7.57
N LEU A 247 -15.87 0.52 6.86
CA LEU A 247 -15.96 -0.92 6.60
C LEU A 247 -15.65 -1.69 7.90
N SER A 248 -16.70 -2.08 8.61
CA SER A 248 -16.65 -3.02 9.72
C SER A 248 -17.71 -4.11 9.51
N ILE A 249 -17.60 -5.27 10.15
CA ILE A 249 -18.66 -6.29 10.13
C ILE A 249 -19.99 -5.67 10.57
N GLU A 250 -19.96 -4.78 11.55
CA GLU A 250 -21.15 -4.11 12.06
C GLU A 250 -21.76 -3.18 11.01
N THR A 251 -20.93 -2.41 10.30
CA THR A 251 -21.40 -1.54 9.21
C THR A 251 -21.85 -2.36 7.99
N ALA A 252 -21.18 -3.46 7.68
CA ALA A 252 -21.58 -4.38 6.62
C ALA A 252 -22.90 -5.09 6.96
N ARG A 253 -23.12 -5.44 8.23
CA ARG A 253 -24.41 -5.94 8.74
C ARG A 253 -25.48 -4.86 8.66
N LYS A 254 -25.23 -3.65 9.14
CA LYS A 254 -26.15 -2.51 9.03
C LYS A 254 -26.48 -2.19 7.57
N LEU A 255 -25.49 -2.17 6.68
CA LEU A 255 -25.67 -1.97 5.25
C LEU A 255 -26.48 -3.11 4.63
N ARG A 256 -26.17 -4.37 4.96
CA ARG A 256 -26.95 -5.53 4.51
C ARG A 256 -28.39 -5.42 5.01
N ASP A 257 -28.59 -5.13 6.29
CA ASP A 257 -29.91 -5.05 6.90
C ASP A 257 -30.70 -3.88 6.29
N GLU A 258 -30.07 -2.73 6.05
CA GLU A 258 -30.64 -1.59 5.33
C GLU A 258 -30.98 -1.92 3.87
N LEU A 259 -30.11 -2.65 3.16
CA LEU A 259 -30.38 -3.13 1.79
C LEU A 259 -31.50 -4.17 1.75
N VAL A 260 -31.62 -5.01 2.79
CA VAL A 260 -32.70 -5.97 2.94
C VAL A 260 -34.02 -5.27 3.26
N THR A 261 -34.02 -4.25 4.11
CA THR A 261 -35.19 -3.41 4.40
C THR A 261 -35.62 -2.61 3.17
N ARG A 262 -34.65 -2.07 2.42
CA ARG A 262 -34.89 -1.35 1.16
C ARG A 262 -35.09 -2.28 -0.04
N ARG A 263 -35.07 -3.61 0.14
CA ARG A 263 -35.23 -4.59 -0.94
C ARG A 263 -36.55 -4.42 -1.68
N GLU A 264 -37.61 -4.00 -1.00
CA GLU A 264 -38.91 -3.68 -1.61
C GLU A 264 -38.84 -2.39 -2.42
N ALA A 265 -38.18 -1.35 -1.91
CA ALA A 265 -37.97 -0.09 -2.64
C ALA A 265 -37.05 -0.25 -3.88
N VAL A 266 -36.02 -1.10 -3.79
CA VAL A 266 -35.13 -1.42 -4.91
C VAL A 266 -35.85 -2.28 -5.95
N ARG A 267 -36.73 -3.20 -5.52
CA ARG A 267 -37.58 -3.96 -6.46
C ARG A 267 -38.53 -3.06 -7.22
N LEU A 268 -39.15 -2.08 -6.55
CA LEU A 268 -40.03 -1.08 -7.17
C LEU A 268 -39.28 -0.23 -8.19
N PHE A 269 -38.07 0.23 -7.86
CA PHE A 269 -37.21 0.98 -8.78
C PHE A 269 -36.81 0.18 -10.03
N VAL A 270 -36.57 -1.12 -9.89
CA VAL A 270 -36.18 -1.98 -11.02
C VAL A 270 -37.38 -2.37 -11.89
N SER A 271 -38.61 -2.34 -11.34
CA SER A 271 -39.83 -2.60 -12.10
C SER A 271 -40.41 -1.40 -12.84
N GLU A 272 -39.87 -0.19 -12.66
CA GLU A 272 -40.30 1.01 -13.38
C GLU A 272 -39.47 1.28 -14.67
N ASP A 273 -38.43 0.47 -14.93
CA ASP A 273 -37.58 0.56 -16.13
C ASP A 273 -37.90 -0.54 -17.19
N GLU A 274 -39.00 -1.30 -17.05
CA GLU A 274 -39.60 -2.15 -18.11
C GLU A 274 -40.84 -1.50 -18.73
#